data_AF-A0A0W0X150-F1
#
_entry.id   AF-A0A0W0X150-F1
#
_cell.length_a   1.000
_cell.length_b   1.000
_cell.length_c   1.000
_cell.angle_alpha   90.00
_cell.angle_beta   90.00
_cell.angle_gamma   90.00
#
_symmetry.space_group_name_H-M   'P 1'
#
loop_
_entity.id
_entity.type
_entity.pdbx_description
1 polymer ?
#
loop_
_entity_poly.entity_id
_entity_poly.type
_entity_poly.pdbx_seq_one_letter_code
_entity_poly.pdbx_strand_id
1 'polypeptide(L)'
;MSKKTTFLENSEVKNETHSNIENTIISDLRNQIVQDIFKKVSTLHQKLIYTEDTKKQLLSDRARLVNEMKILISKNLEQCRALKNSLKEKHNEILTLKKLHKIALISEKKELTQQIRQQAFQQLNAQISKLKDEIKNKNILINRKKQLILKNQEVIHKFKNIIKNKNKEISFLNKMLVETKKLNNSKLKDVISVNKQSNLKQKLQNKNQQEIIKKITQELIFKRKNIEALRKEIVLTHSKISNKEDEQVTNNSNLTLNFKSIFIASGGSSGSHLLAVQMANFKPFITGPELNIASHPGLFNKESFRINLHKGLYAKNHIGSPIRLKNGNLFHVLPSLFLTNKKDLILDSSEAKFKLQENVYYWPNFVNKLYEHLKILKILNDDLTFIEHSPTNAICFPDLLQVSNAYGVHIIRDPRDAVASMLARRKYQALFTDISDEEMISLTLKQWATLNASAFKAKNNHNYLLVKYEDLVLKPQKIIASIFDFLDIGPLISYPHGSNIFGEIKKQNGWNFSPLDGINSSSVGRYKNELNSKQLNQIIKTEVINYELDTKMLIKEFMEEYHYT
;
A
#
# COMPACT_ATOMS: atom_id res chain seq x y z
N MET A 1 25.24 -39.09 60.15
CA MET A 1 25.45 -37.89 60.99
C MET A 1 26.13 -36.82 60.16
N SER A 2 25.42 -35.77 59.75
CA SER A 2 25.66 -34.36 60.13
C SER A 2 26.23 -33.60 58.93
N LYS A 3 25.78 -32.42 58.48
CA LYS A 3 24.59 -31.58 58.71
C LYS A 3 24.51 -30.71 57.44
N LYS A 4 23.33 -30.61 56.83
CA LYS A 4 22.99 -29.58 55.84
C LYS A 4 22.74 -28.27 56.60
N THR A 5 23.38 -27.18 56.21
CA THR A 5 23.03 -25.82 56.66
C THR A 5 23.02 -24.87 55.46
N THR A 6 21.79 -24.58 55.03
CA THR A 6 21.23 -23.33 54.54
C THR A 6 22.15 -22.12 54.33
N PHE A 7 22.27 -21.68 53.08
CA PHE A 7 22.67 -20.32 52.67
C PHE A 7 21.73 -19.87 51.54
N LEU A 8 20.47 -19.58 51.89
CA LEU A 8 19.46 -18.99 51.00
C LEU A 8 18.55 -18.11 51.85
N GLU A 9 19.07 -16.99 52.33
CA GLU A 9 18.29 -15.93 52.97
C GLU A 9 19.20 -14.69 53.03
N ASN A 10 19.20 -13.88 51.97
CA ASN A 10 19.65 -12.48 51.96
C ASN A 10 19.54 -11.78 50.59
N SER A 11 19.04 -12.44 49.53
CA SER A 11 18.81 -11.81 48.22
C SER A 11 17.40 -11.24 48.01
N GLU A 12 16.43 -11.52 48.89
CA GLU A 12 15.06 -11.02 48.72
C GLU A 12 14.84 -9.63 49.33
N VAL A 13 15.59 -9.24 50.37
CA VAL A 13 15.39 -7.95 51.06
C VAL A 13 15.91 -6.75 50.25
N LYS A 14 16.83 -6.95 49.30
CA LYS A 14 17.37 -5.87 48.44
C LYS A 14 16.53 -5.58 47.19
N ASN A 15 15.66 -6.51 46.76
CA ASN A 15 14.80 -6.31 45.60
C ASN A 15 13.49 -5.58 45.94
N GLU A 16 12.99 -5.69 47.17
CA GLU A 16 11.79 -4.96 47.60
C GLU A 16 12.04 -3.46 47.83
N THR A 17 13.23 -3.09 48.31
CA THR A 17 13.58 -1.68 48.55
C THR A 17 13.78 -0.89 47.26
N HIS A 18 14.35 -1.50 46.20
CA HIS A 18 14.44 -0.87 44.87
C HIS A 18 13.09 -0.81 44.14
N SER A 19 12.27 -1.87 44.23
CA SER A 19 10.91 -1.88 43.68
C SER A 19 10.01 -0.81 44.32
N ASN A 20 10.11 -0.61 45.63
CA ASN A 20 9.32 0.41 46.34
C ASN A 20 9.79 1.84 46.04
N ILE A 21 11.09 2.10 45.90
CA ILE A 21 11.59 3.42 45.49
C ILE A 21 11.19 3.73 44.04
N GLU A 22 11.28 2.74 43.13
CA GLU A 22 10.83 2.89 41.75
C GLU A 22 9.32 3.15 41.65
N ASN A 23 8.50 2.42 42.42
CA ASN A 23 7.05 2.62 42.40
C ASN A 23 6.63 3.96 43.01
N THR A 24 7.32 4.44 44.05
CA THR A 24 7.07 5.77 44.64
C THR A 24 7.44 6.88 43.66
N ILE A 25 8.63 6.83 43.03
CA ILE A 25 9.04 7.85 42.03
C ILE A 25 8.12 7.83 40.80
N ILE A 26 7.68 6.65 40.35
CA ILE A 26 6.71 6.50 39.26
C ILE A 26 5.34 7.06 39.65
N SER A 27 4.90 6.84 40.89
CA SER A 27 3.66 7.37 41.43
C SER A 27 3.69 8.90 41.52
N ASP A 28 4.80 9.46 41.99
CA ASP A 28 4.97 10.91 42.17
C ASP A 28 5.03 11.66 40.83
N LEU A 29 5.79 11.15 39.85
CA LEU A 29 5.81 11.71 38.49
C LEU A 29 4.46 11.57 37.77
N ARG A 30 3.76 10.45 37.98
CA ARG A 30 2.41 10.22 37.47
C ARG A 30 1.43 11.23 38.07
N ASN A 31 1.50 11.45 39.39
CA ASN A 31 0.64 12.38 40.09
C ASN A 31 0.95 13.83 39.67
N GLN A 32 2.22 14.20 39.52
CA GLN A 32 2.61 15.54 39.10
C GLN A 32 2.16 15.88 37.67
N ILE A 33 2.33 14.98 36.71
CA ILE A 33 1.86 15.18 35.33
C ILE A 33 0.33 15.20 35.25
N VAL A 34 -0.35 14.33 35.99
CA VAL A 34 -1.82 14.35 36.05
C VAL A 34 -2.31 15.64 36.69
N GLN A 35 -1.68 16.11 37.78
CA GLN A 35 -2.01 17.38 38.43
C GLN A 35 -1.74 18.57 37.50
N ASP A 36 -0.66 18.57 36.71
CA ASP A 36 -0.37 19.65 35.76
C ASP A 36 -1.38 19.71 34.60
N ILE A 37 -1.76 18.55 34.05
CA ILE A 37 -2.81 18.45 33.02
C ILE A 37 -4.16 18.85 33.62
N PHE A 38 -4.50 18.36 34.81
CA PHE A 38 -5.78 18.64 35.46
C PHE A 38 -5.89 20.10 35.87
N LYS A 39 -4.81 20.71 36.39
CA LYS A 39 -4.73 22.15 36.70
C LYS A 39 -4.90 22.98 35.44
N LYS A 40 -4.21 22.66 34.34
CA LYS A 40 -4.38 23.37 33.05
C LYS A 40 -5.80 23.23 32.49
N VAL A 41 -6.38 22.04 32.53
CA VAL A 41 -7.76 21.78 32.07
C VAL A 41 -8.78 22.48 32.97
N SER A 42 -8.58 22.49 34.28
CA SER A 42 -9.46 23.13 35.26
C SER A 42 -9.41 24.67 35.18
N THR A 43 -8.22 25.26 34.99
CA THR A 43 -8.07 26.70 34.74
C THR A 43 -8.75 27.13 33.42
N LEU A 44 -8.71 26.27 32.39
CA LEU A 44 -9.45 26.49 31.14
C LEU A 44 -10.96 26.31 31.34
N HIS A 45 -11.38 25.40 32.22
CA HIS A 45 -12.78 25.16 32.55
C HIS A 45 -13.39 26.30 33.38
N GLN A 46 -12.64 26.89 34.31
CA GLN A 46 -13.11 28.04 35.11
C GLN A 46 -13.20 29.34 34.29
N LYS A 47 -12.46 29.46 33.19
CA LYS A 47 -12.58 30.59 32.24
C LYS A 47 -13.78 30.48 31.29
N LEU A 48 -14.57 29.41 31.38
CA LEU A 48 -15.82 29.23 30.63
C LEU A 48 -17.02 29.85 31.38
N ILE A 49 -17.10 31.18 31.39
CA ILE A 49 -18.36 31.91 31.56
C ILE A 49 -18.66 32.61 30.22
N TYR A 50 -19.91 32.47 29.76
CA TYR A 50 -20.31 32.53 28.35
C TYR A 50 -20.37 33.95 27.74
N THR A 51 -19.59 34.21 26.68
CA THR A 51 -19.89 35.17 25.60
C THR A 51 -19.38 34.63 24.24
N GLU A 52 -19.85 35.20 23.10
CA GLU A 52 -19.53 34.73 21.74
C GLU A 52 -18.03 34.83 21.37
N ASP A 53 -17.32 35.84 21.88
CA ASP A 53 -15.89 36.02 21.63
C ASP A 53 -15.04 34.96 22.31
N THR A 54 -15.48 34.47 23.47
CA THR A 54 -14.83 33.36 24.20
C THR A 54 -14.84 32.07 23.36
N LYS A 55 -15.84 31.87 22.50
CA LYS A 55 -15.98 30.66 21.67
C LYS A 55 -14.99 30.63 20.49
N LYS A 56 -14.71 31.77 19.85
CA LYS A 56 -13.64 31.87 18.84
C LYS A 56 -12.26 31.67 19.47
N GLN A 57 -12.04 32.28 20.64
CA GLN A 57 -10.81 32.10 21.40
C GLN A 57 -10.61 30.63 21.81
N LEU A 58 -11.67 29.95 22.27
CA LEU A 58 -11.63 28.52 22.62
C LEU A 58 -11.33 27.59 21.44
N LEU A 59 -11.81 27.89 20.24
CA LEU A 59 -11.49 27.11 19.04
C LEU A 59 -10.04 27.30 18.61
N SER A 60 -9.53 28.53 18.72
CA SER A 60 -8.12 28.86 18.48
C SER A 60 -7.21 28.16 19.52
N ASP A 61 -7.54 28.26 20.79
CA ASP A 61 -6.79 27.62 21.88
C ASP A 61 -6.83 26.08 21.78
N ARG A 62 -7.96 25.50 21.34
CA ARG A 62 -8.06 24.07 21.05
C ARG A 62 -7.16 23.65 19.89
N ALA A 63 -7.13 24.42 18.80
CA ALA A 63 -6.26 24.13 17.66
C ALA A 63 -4.78 24.21 18.06
N ARG A 64 -4.41 25.24 18.85
CA ARG A 64 -3.07 25.39 19.43
C ARG A 64 -2.70 24.19 20.31
N LEU A 65 -3.57 23.79 21.24
CA LEU A 65 -3.33 22.65 22.14
C LEU A 65 -3.20 21.32 21.38
N VAL A 66 -4.02 21.09 20.35
CA VAL A 66 -3.88 19.90 19.49
C VAL A 66 -2.54 19.89 18.77
N ASN A 67 -2.06 21.05 18.32
CA ASN A 67 -0.75 21.17 17.68
C ASN A 67 0.40 20.94 18.67
N GLU A 68 0.34 21.53 19.86
CA GLU A 68 1.32 21.30 20.93
C GLU A 68 1.36 19.82 21.35
N MET A 69 0.21 19.16 21.46
CA MET A 69 0.16 17.72 21.74
C MET A 69 0.78 16.89 20.61
N LYS A 70 0.55 17.25 19.34
CA LYS A 70 1.20 16.57 18.20
C LYS A 70 2.72 16.72 18.23
N ILE A 71 3.21 17.92 18.50
CA ILE A 71 4.65 18.22 18.62
C ILE A 71 5.26 17.39 19.77
N LEU A 72 4.60 17.36 20.93
CA LEU A 72 5.05 16.59 22.09
C LEU A 72 5.07 15.07 21.81
N ILE A 73 4.06 14.54 21.11
CA ILE A 73 4.02 13.14 20.68
C ILE A 73 5.15 12.84 19.70
N SER A 74 5.38 13.71 18.71
CA SER A 74 6.45 13.54 17.71
C SER A 74 7.83 13.49 18.37
N LYS A 75 8.13 14.45 19.24
CA LYS A 75 9.40 14.52 19.98
C LYS A 75 9.63 13.26 20.84
N ASN A 76 8.56 12.75 21.47
CA ASN A 76 8.64 11.53 22.25
C ASN A 76 8.91 10.28 21.40
N LEU A 77 8.33 10.21 20.20
CA LEU A 77 8.54 9.10 19.23
C LEU A 77 9.95 9.10 18.65
N GLU A 78 10.52 10.26 18.33
CA GLU A 78 11.92 10.38 17.89
C GLU A 78 12.88 9.88 18.96
N GLN A 79 12.67 10.29 20.22
CA GLN A 79 13.46 9.78 21.32
C GLN A 79 13.31 8.25 21.50
N CYS A 80 12.11 7.67 21.29
CA CYS A 80 11.95 6.21 21.27
C CYS A 80 12.82 5.55 20.19
N ARG A 81 12.85 6.12 18.98
CA ARG A 81 13.62 5.59 17.85
C ARG A 81 15.12 5.63 18.15
N ALA A 82 15.61 6.77 18.66
CA ALA A 82 17.00 6.91 19.07
C ALA A 82 17.41 5.86 20.13
N LEU A 83 16.56 5.64 21.14
CA LEU A 83 16.77 4.61 22.16
C LEU A 83 16.78 3.19 21.60
N LYS A 84 15.88 2.88 20.65
CA LYS A 84 15.81 1.57 19.99
C LYS A 84 17.08 1.30 19.15
N ASN A 85 17.57 2.30 18.42
CA ASN A 85 18.79 2.16 17.62
C ASN A 85 20.02 1.95 18.51
N SER A 86 20.15 2.73 19.57
CA SER A 86 21.22 2.57 20.56
C SER A 86 21.20 1.20 21.24
N LEU A 87 20.03 0.60 21.48
CA LEU A 87 19.91 -0.78 21.97
C LEU A 87 20.41 -1.82 20.96
N LYS A 88 20.11 -1.62 19.67
CA LYS A 88 20.54 -2.51 18.59
C LYS A 88 22.06 -2.51 18.45
N GLU A 89 22.69 -1.34 18.54
CA GLU A 89 24.15 -1.19 18.55
C GLU A 89 24.77 -1.95 19.72
N LYS A 90 24.26 -1.75 20.95
CA LYS A 90 24.75 -2.48 22.13
C LYS A 90 24.55 -3.99 22.04
N HIS A 91 23.46 -4.46 21.43
CA HIS A 91 23.25 -5.88 21.20
C HIS A 91 24.28 -6.48 20.22
N ASN A 92 24.61 -5.76 19.15
CA ASN A 92 25.64 -6.18 18.19
C ASN A 92 27.05 -6.18 18.81
N GLU A 93 27.34 -5.21 19.69
CA GLU A 93 28.57 -5.17 20.48
C GLU A 93 28.71 -6.45 21.34
N ILE A 94 27.65 -6.85 22.05
CA ILE A 94 27.62 -8.10 22.82
C ILE A 94 27.85 -9.34 21.93
N LEU A 95 27.23 -9.41 20.75
CA LEU A 95 27.42 -10.53 19.84
C LEU A 95 28.87 -10.63 19.33
N THR A 96 29.50 -9.49 19.06
CA THR A 96 30.91 -9.41 18.64
C THR A 96 31.83 -9.87 19.77
N LEU A 97 31.60 -9.39 20.99
CA LEU A 97 32.33 -9.82 22.19
C LEU A 97 32.20 -11.33 22.45
N LYS A 98 31.00 -11.91 22.24
CA LYS A 98 30.79 -13.36 22.32
C LYS A 98 31.56 -14.16 21.25
N LYS A 99 31.66 -13.63 20.02
CA LYS A 99 32.47 -14.25 18.96
C LYS A 99 33.95 -14.21 19.28
N LEU A 100 34.47 -13.06 19.73
CA LEU A 100 35.86 -12.91 20.17
C LEU A 100 36.18 -13.84 21.34
N HIS A 101 35.25 -14.01 22.28
CA HIS A 101 35.38 -14.97 23.36
C HIS A 101 35.52 -16.41 22.85
N LYS A 102 34.68 -16.80 21.87
CA LYS A 102 34.75 -18.14 21.25
C LYS A 102 36.08 -18.36 20.52
N ILE A 103 36.60 -17.34 19.83
CA ILE A 103 37.90 -17.40 19.14
C ILE A 103 39.05 -17.52 20.16
N ALA A 104 39.02 -16.74 21.23
CA ALA A 104 40.03 -16.77 22.30
C ALA A 104 40.08 -18.12 23.04
N LEU A 105 38.95 -18.84 23.12
CA LEU A 105 38.88 -20.20 23.65
C LEU A 105 39.50 -21.25 22.72
N ILE A 106 39.52 -21.01 21.39
CA ILE A 106 40.00 -21.96 20.38
C ILE A 106 41.51 -21.84 20.12
N SER A 107 42.13 -20.68 20.37
CA SER A 107 43.58 -20.49 20.14
C SER A 107 44.43 -21.08 21.28
N GLU A 108 45.06 -22.23 21.06
CA GLU A 108 46.02 -22.89 21.96
C GLU A 108 47.46 -22.36 21.79
N LYS A 109 48.09 -21.92 22.90
CA LYS A 109 49.46 -22.32 23.34
C LYS A 109 49.86 -21.70 24.70
N LYS A 110 50.43 -22.60 25.53
CA LYS A 110 51.28 -22.57 26.76
C LYS A 110 51.30 -21.38 27.75
N GLU A 111 50.75 -21.69 28.93
CA GLU A 111 51.10 -21.34 30.34
C GLU A 111 51.33 -19.90 30.82
N LEU A 112 51.76 -18.93 30.02
CA LEU A 112 51.71 -17.51 30.45
C LEU A 112 50.30 -16.90 30.28
N THR A 113 49.40 -17.69 29.71
CA THR A 113 48.12 -17.23 29.17
C THR A 113 46.95 -17.39 30.15
N GLN A 114 47.07 -18.16 31.24
CA GLN A 114 45.90 -18.49 32.07
C GLN A 114 45.45 -17.34 32.99
N GLN A 115 46.38 -16.62 33.63
CA GLN A 115 46.05 -15.46 34.47
C GLN A 115 45.57 -14.27 33.63
N ILE A 116 46.25 -13.99 32.50
CA ILE A 116 45.81 -12.95 31.56
C ILE A 116 44.44 -13.31 30.96
N ARG A 117 44.17 -14.58 30.67
CA ARG A 117 42.83 -15.06 30.25
C ARG A 117 41.79 -14.90 31.35
N GLN A 118 42.10 -15.23 32.61
CA GLN A 118 41.16 -15.03 33.72
C GLN A 118 40.84 -13.55 33.93
N GLN A 119 41.84 -12.67 33.87
CA GLN A 119 41.62 -11.22 33.97
C GLN A 119 40.84 -10.68 32.78
N ALA A 120 41.19 -11.05 31.55
CA ALA A 120 40.44 -10.66 30.34
C ALA A 120 39.00 -11.21 30.38
N PHE A 121 38.80 -12.42 30.88
CA PHE A 121 37.48 -13.04 31.04
C PHE A 121 36.65 -12.33 32.12
N GLN A 122 37.25 -11.96 33.24
CA GLN A 122 36.57 -11.17 34.29
C GLN A 122 36.20 -9.77 33.78
N GLN A 123 37.10 -9.10 33.05
CA GLN A 123 36.83 -7.78 32.44
C GLN A 123 35.72 -7.87 31.39
N LEU A 124 35.75 -8.88 30.52
CA LEU A 124 34.74 -9.11 29.50
C LEU A 124 33.37 -9.41 30.13
N ASN A 125 33.32 -10.23 31.17
CA ASN A 125 32.08 -10.53 31.87
C ASN A 125 31.53 -9.31 32.62
N ALA A 126 32.39 -8.47 33.19
CA ALA A 126 31.99 -7.21 33.81
C ALA A 126 31.40 -6.24 32.76
N GLN A 127 32.01 -6.14 31.57
CA GLN A 127 31.48 -5.35 30.45
C GLN A 127 30.14 -5.89 29.95
N ILE A 128 30.02 -7.21 29.78
CA ILE A 128 28.76 -7.87 29.40
C ILE A 128 27.68 -7.63 30.46
N SER A 129 28.01 -7.68 31.75
CA SER A 129 27.07 -7.41 32.84
C SER A 129 26.58 -5.97 32.79
N LYS A 130 27.50 -4.99 32.67
CA LYS A 130 27.16 -3.57 32.55
C LYS A 130 26.25 -3.29 31.34
N LEU A 131 26.55 -3.92 30.19
CA LEU A 131 25.71 -3.79 28.99
C LEU A 131 24.33 -4.44 29.16
N LYS A 132 24.23 -5.57 29.88
CA LYS A 132 22.93 -6.18 30.21
C LYS A 132 22.08 -5.25 31.08
N ASP A 133 22.70 -4.58 32.06
CA ASP A 133 22.01 -3.62 32.92
C ASP A 133 21.56 -2.38 32.14
N GLU A 134 22.39 -1.86 31.24
CA GLU A 134 22.02 -0.77 30.32
C GLU A 134 20.85 -1.17 29.40
N ILE A 135 20.87 -2.39 28.86
CA ILE A 135 19.77 -2.92 28.03
C ILE A 135 18.50 -3.05 28.85
N LYS A 136 18.58 -3.56 30.09
CA LYS A 136 17.45 -3.67 31.02
C LYS A 136 16.84 -2.30 31.29
N ASN A 137 17.66 -1.29 31.59
CA ASN A 137 17.21 0.09 31.84
C ASN A 137 16.54 0.72 30.61
N LYS A 138 17.10 0.52 29.40
CA LYS A 138 16.49 1.01 28.16
C LYS A 138 15.19 0.28 27.82
N ASN A 139 15.07 -1.01 28.10
CA ASN A 139 13.84 -1.77 27.93
C ASN A 139 12.73 -1.30 28.87
N ILE A 140 13.07 -0.95 30.12
CA ILE A 140 12.13 -0.31 31.06
C ILE A 140 11.63 1.01 30.47
N LEU A 141 12.51 1.84 29.92
CA LEU A 141 12.13 3.11 29.29
C LEU A 141 11.23 2.92 28.06
N ILE A 142 11.49 1.91 27.22
CA ILE A 142 10.64 1.56 26.07
C ILE A 142 9.25 1.13 26.55
N ASN A 143 9.17 0.30 27.59
CA ASN A 143 7.89 -0.16 28.14
C ASN A 143 7.09 1.01 28.74
N ARG A 144 7.76 1.95 29.43
CA ARG A 144 7.15 3.21 29.91
C ARG A 144 6.56 4.02 28.74
N LYS A 145 7.28 4.16 27.63
CA LYS A 145 6.80 4.91 26.46
C LYS A 145 5.69 4.18 25.69
N LYS A 146 5.71 2.83 25.61
CA LYS A 146 4.60 2.03 25.04
C LYS A 146 3.30 2.20 25.83
N GLN A 147 3.38 2.20 27.16
CA GLN A 147 2.23 2.46 28.03
C GLN A 147 1.67 3.89 27.82
N LEU A 148 2.55 4.87 27.60
CA LEU A 148 2.15 6.23 27.26
C LEU A 148 1.39 6.31 25.92
N ILE A 149 1.85 5.55 24.92
CA ILE A 149 1.19 5.46 23.60
C ILE A 149 -0.20 4.82 23.71
N LEU A 150 -0.33 3.74 24.48
CA LEU A 150 -1.62 3.06 24.71
C LEU A 150 -2.63 4.02 25.38
N LYS A 151 -2.21 4.76 26.41
CA LYS A 151 -3.06 5.78 27.05
C LYS A 151 -3.45 6.90 26.08
N ASN A 152 -2.54 7.35 25.22
CA ASN A 152 -2.87 8.34 24.20
C ASN A 152 -3.87 7.77 23.17
N GLN A 153 -3.80 6.49 22.84
CA GLN A 153 -4.77 5.82 21.98
C GLN A 153 -6.16 5.74 22.64
N GLU A 154 -6.24 5.48 23.95
CA GLU A 154 -7.51 5.53 24.70
C GLU A 154 -8.12 6.94 24.69
N VAL A 155 -7.30 7.97 24.88
CA VAL A 155 -7.75 9.38 24.79
C VAL A 155 -8.27 9.69 23.39
N ILE A 156 -7.54 9.30 22.34
CA ILE A 156 -7.98 9.45 20.94
C ILE A 156 -9.29 8.69 20.70
N HIS A 157 -9.46 7.49 21.26
CA HIS A 157 -10.67 6.71 21.14
C HIS A 157 -11.87 7.41 21.81
N LYS A 158 -11.69 7.95 23.03
CA LYS A 158 -12.71 8.77 23.70
C LYS A 158 -13.08 9.99 22.85
N PHE A 159 -12.12 10.68 22.25
CA PHE A 159 -12.38 11.80 21.33
C PHE A 159 -13.15 11.36 20.07
N LYS A 160 -12.80 10.22 19.47
CA LYS A 160 -13.56 9.67 18.33
C LYS A 160 -15.00 9.37 18.70
N ASN A 161 -15.27 8.84 19.89
CA ASN A 161 -16.62 8.57 20.37
C ASN A 161 -17.41 9.87 20.60
N ILE A 162 -16.78 10.90 21.17
CA ILE A 162 -17.39 12.23 21.30
C ILE A 162 -17.76 12.80 19.92
N ILE A 163 -16.85 12.71 18.94
CA ILE A 163 -17.11 13.15 17.56
C ILE A 163 -18.26 12.36 16.93
N LYS A 164 -18.28 11.03 17.10
CA LYS A 164 -19.34 10.15 16.59
C LYS A 164 -20.70 10.53 17.18
N ASN A 165 -20.76 10.79 18.48
CA ASN A 165 -22.00 11.22 19.15
C ASN A 165 -22.46 12.61 18.65
N LYS A 166 -21.53 13.56 18.47
CA LYS A 166 -21.85 14.86 17.90
C LYS A 166 -22.33 14.77 16.44
N ASN A 167 -21.79 13.85 15.65
CA ASN A 167 -22.28 13.60 14.29
C ASN A 167 -23.69 12.98 14.27
N LYS A 168 -24.03 12.11 15.24
CA LYS A 168 -25.39 11.60 15.40
C LYS A 168 -26.37 12.73 15.75
N GLU A 169 -25.96 13.62 16.66
CA GLU A 169 -26.75 14.81 17.04
C GLU A 169 -26.98 15.73 15.82
N ILE A 170 -25.94 15.98 15.02
CA ILE A 170 -26.05 16.72 13.75
C ILE A 170 -27.00 16.02 12.77
N SER A 171 -26.91 14.69 12.63
CA SER A 171 -27.79 13.92 11.77
C SER A 171 -29.25 13.99 12.21
N PHE A 172 -29.50 13.93 13.53
CA PHE A 172 -30.82 14.08 14.11
C PHE A 172 -31.39 15.48 13.85
N LEU A 173 -30.60 16.53 14.08
CA LEU A 173 -30.98 17.92 13.77
C LEU A 173 -31.28 18.11 12.29
N ASN A 174 -30.51 17.49 11.38
CA ASN A 174 -30.79 17.52 9.95
C ASN A 174 -32.10 16.80 9.59
N LYS A 175 -32.41 15.67 10.25
CA LYS A 175 -33.69 14.97 10.06
C LYS A 175 -34.86 15.82 10.54
N MET A 176 -34.75 16.42 11.72
CA MET A 176 -35.73 17.38 12.23
C MET A 176 -35.91 18.58 11.29
N LEU A 177 -34.83 19.10 10.70
CA LEU A 177 -34.91 20.18 9.73
C LEU A 177 -35.70 19.77 8.48
N VAL A 178 -35.47 18.55 7.98
CA VAL A 178 -36.21 18.00 6.83
C VAL A 178 -37.69 17.78 7.15
N GLU A 179 -38.00 17.22 8.32
CA GLU A 179 -39.38 17.03 8.79
C GLU A 179 -40.10 18.36 9.00
N THR A 180 -39.43 19.34 9.59
CA THR A 180 -39.98 20.71 9.76
C THR A 180 -40.26 21.35 8.40
N LYS A 181 -39.40 21.16 7.40
CA LYS A 181 -39.64 21.61 6.01
C LYS A 181 -40.84 20.90 5.37
N LYS A 182 -41.01 19.59 5.60
CA LYS A 182 -42.17 18.83 5.13
C LYS A 182 -43.48 19.30 5.78
N LEU A 183 -43.47 19.52 7.10
CA LEU A 183 -44.62 20.00 7.85
C LEU A 183 -45.02 21.42 7.44
N ASN A 184 -44.05 22.30 7.18
CA ASN A 184 -44.32 23.63 6.66
C ASN A 184 -44.90 23.57 5.25
N ASN A 185 -44.45 22.65 4.39
CA ASN A 185 -45.03 22.46 3.06
C ASN A 185 -46.44 21.84 3.10
N SER A 186 -46.75 20.95 4.05
CA SER A 186 -48.10 20.40 4.20
C SER A 186 -49.07 21.43 4.78
N LYS A 187 -48.66 22.17 5.82
CA LYS A 187 -49.44 23.28 6.37
C LYS A 187 -49.64 24.40 5.35
N LEU A 188 -48.67 24.66 4.46
CA LEU A 188 -48.86 25.60 3.34
C LEU A 188 -49.96 25.13 2.38
N LYS A 189 -50.09 23.81 2.14
CA LYS A 189 -51.14 23.24 1.29
C LYS A 189 -52.51 23.30 1.97
N ASP A 190 -52.59 22.98 3.26
CA ASP A 190 -53.85 23.01 4.03
C ASP A 190 -54.37 24.45 4.25
N VAL A 191 -53.46 25.44 4.33
CA VAL A 191 -53.80 26.87 4.44
C VAL A 191 -54.27 27.47 3.11
N ILE A 192 -53.88 26.89 1.97
CA ILE A 192 -54.40 27.30 0.66
C ILE A 192 -55.85 26.80 0.45
N SER A 193 -56.29 25.75 1.15
CA SER A 193 -57.66 25.23 1.06
C SER A 193 -58.68 25.81 2.04
N VAL A 194 -58.27 26.57 3.07
CA VAL A 194 -59.20 27.18 4.02
C VAL A 194 -58.82 28.63 4.25
N ASN A 195 -59.50 29.53 3.54
CA ASN A 195 -59.36 30.96 3.72
C ASN A 195 -60.62 31.52 4.38
N LYS A 196 -60.51 31.93 5.66
CA LYS A 196 -60.97 33.21 6.21
C LYS A 196 -60.85 33.19 7.76
N GLN A 197 -60.19 34.23 8.29
CA GLN A 197 -60.14 34.66 9.72
C GLN A 197 -58.90 34.40 10.61
N SER A 198 -57.65 34.37 10.11
CA SER A 198 -56.48 34.46 11.03
C SER A 198 -55.23 35.18 10.50
N ASN A 199 -55.41 36.16 9.61
CA ASN A 199 -54.33 36.75 8.80
C ASN A 199 -53.22 37.54 9.54
N LEU A 200 -53.36 37.88 10.84
CA LEU A 200 -52.35 38.70 11.56
C LEU A 200 -51.38 37.89 12.44
N LYS A 201 -51.87 36.93 13.24
CA LYS A 201 -51.00 36.07 14.10
C LYS A 201 -50.14 35.12 13.28
N GLN A 202 -50.64 34.66 12.13
CA GLN A 202 -49.94 33.70 11.26
C GLN A 202 -48.82 34.36 10.44
N LYS A 203 -48.96 35.65 10.07
CA LYS A 203 -47.88 36.44 9.44
C LYS A 203 -46.71 36.69 10.38
N LEU A 204 -46.97 36.95 11.67
CA LEU A 204 -45.93 37.13 12.69
C LEU A 204 -45.18 35.83 13.02
N GLN A 205 -45.87 34.69 13.11
CA GLN A 205 -45.22 33.38 13.32
C GLN A 205 -44.39 32.92 12.12
N ASN A 206 -44.86 33.13 10.88
CA ASN A 206 -44.09 32.79 9.68
C ASN A 206 -42.84 33.67 9.51
N LYS A 207 -42.89 34.95 9.90
CA LYS A 207 -41.73 35.84 9.82
C LYS A 207 -40.63 35.42 10.79
N ASN A 208 -40.97 35.06 12.04
CA ASN A 208 -40.02 34.54 13.02
C ASN A 208 -39.43 33.18 12.61
N GLN A 209 -40.23 32.27 12.06
CA GLN A 209 -39.71 30.97 11.59
C GLN A 209 -38.80 31.11 10.38
N GLN A 210 -39.13 31.99 9.42
CA GLN A 210 -38.26 32.28 8.28
C GLN A 210 -36.94 32.91 8.72
N GLU A 211 -36.95 33.78 9.72
CA GLU A 211 -35.74 34.39 10.26
C GLU A 211 -34.84 33.36 10.98
N ILE A 212 -35.44 32.44 11.75
CA ILE A 212 -34.72 31.32 12.39
C ILE A 212 -34.10 30.40 11.34
N ILE A 213 -34.84 30.02 10.30
CA ILE A 213 -34.30 29.19 9.20
C ILE A 213 -33.16 29.90 8.47
N LYS A 214 -33.28 31.22 8.26
CA LYS A 214 -32.23 32.02 7.63
C LYS A 214 -30.96 32.04 8.50
N LYS A 215 -31.09 32.21 9.82
CA LYS A 215 -29.96 32.16 10.78
C LYS A 215 -29.30 30.78 10.80
N ILE A 216 -30.07 29.69 10.88
CA ILE A 216 -29.54 28.32 10.85
C ILE A 216 -28.82 28.03 9.52
N THR A 217 -29.38 28.47 8.40
CA THR A 217 -28.79 28.24 7.06
C THR A 217 -27.48 29.01 6.91
N GLN A 218 -27.41 30.26 7.37
CA GLN A 218 -26.18 31.04 7.40
C GLN A 218 -25.11 30.40 8.28
N GLU A 219 -25.49 29.87 9.45
CA GLU A 219 -24.57 29.17 10.34
C GLU A 219 -24.02 27.88 9.73
N LEU A 220 -24.84 27.11 9.01
CA LEU A 220 -24.40 25.91 8.30
C LEU A 220 -23.46 26.22 7.13
N ILE A 221 -23.75 27.28 6.36
CA ILE A 221 -22.86 27.75 5.27
C ILE A 221 -21.51 28.17 5.86
N PHE A 222 -21.51 28.91 6.97
CA PHE A 222 -20.29 29.33 7.66
C PHE A 222 -19.47 28.13 8.17
N LYS A 223 -20.11 27.14 8.81
CA LYS A 223 -19.44 25.90 9.26
C LYS A 223 -18.83 25.12 8.10
N ARG A 224 -19.51 25.06 6.95
CA ARG A 224 -19.00 24.39 5.75
C ARG A 224 -17.76 25.09 5.18
N LYS A 225 -17.77 26.42 5.10
CA LYS A 225 -16.61 27.23 4.67
C LYS A 225 -15.40 27.01 5.58
N ASN A 226 -15.59 26.94 6.90
CA ASN A 226 -14.51 26.70 7.85
C ASN A 226 -13.91 25.29 7.74
N ILE A 227 -14.73 24.27 7.47
CA ILE A 227 -14.25 22.91 7.23
C ILE A 227 -13.41 22.84 5.94
N GLU A 228 -13.83 23.54 4.88
CA GLU A 228 -13.04 23.62 3.65
C GLU A 228 -11.73 24.38 3.83
N ALA A 229 -11.72 25.48 4.58
CA ALA A 229 -10.49 26.21 4.92
C ALA A 229 -9.51 25.32 5.70
N LEU A 230 -9.99 24.58 6.71
CA LEU A 230 -9.18 23.63 7.47
C LEU A 230 -8.60 22.51 6.59
N ARG A 231 -9.39 22.00 5.63
CA ARG A 231 -8.93 20.97 4.68
C ARG A 231 -7.80 21.52 3.81
N LYS A 232 -7.94 22.75 3.29
CA LYS A 232 -6.90 23.41 2.50
C LYS A 232 -5.62 23.63 3.31
N GLU A 233 -5.74 24.07 4.55
CA GLU A 233 -4.59 24.31 5.44
C GLU A 233 -3.86 23.00 5.81
N ILE A 234 -4.59 21.91 6.06
CA ILE A 234 -4.01 20.58 6.32
C ILE A 234 -3.21 20.10 5.09
N VAL A 235 -3.76 20.25 3.89
CA VAL A 235 -3.08 19.87 2.64
C VAL A 235 -1.83 20.73 2.43
N LEU A 236 -1.92 22.05 2.62
CA LEU A 236 -0.77 22.96 2.50
C LEU A 236 0.34 22.62 3.51
N THR A 237 -0.04 22.33 4.76
CA THR A 237 0.92 22.00 5.82
C THR A 237 1.59 20.65 5.57
N HIS A 238 0.86 19.65 5.07
CA HIS A 238 1.45 18.38 4.63
C HIS A 238 2.43 18.57 3.46
N SER A 239 2.08 19.40 2.48
CA SER A 239 2.99 19.70 1.35
C SER A 239 4.28 20.38 1.80
N LYS A 240 4.20 21.32 2.76
CA LYS A 240 5.39 22.02 3.30
C LYS A 240 6.30 21.12 4.12
N ILE A 241 5.74 20.15 4.86
CA ILE A 241 6.52 19.17 5.61
C ILE A 241 7.17 18.16 4.67
N SER A 242 6.47 17.72 3.63
CA SER A 242 7.05 16.87 2.57
C SER A 242 8.20 17.57 1.87
N ASN A 243 8.01 18.82 1.44
CA ASN A 243 9.01 19.57 0.68
C ASN A 243 10.33 19.77 1.44
N LYS A 244 10.31 19.89 2.78
CA LYS A 244 11.53 19.99 3.60
C LYS A 244 12.28 18.67 3.79
N GLU A 245 11.58 17.53 3.74
CA GLU A 245 12.22 16.20 3.71
C GLU A 245 12.69 15.85 2.29
N ASP A 246 11.96 16.32 1.26
CA ASP A 246 12.26 16.11 -0.14
C ASP A 246 13.49 16.94 -0.60
N GLU A 247 13.68 18.18 -0.13
CA GLU A 247 14.85 19.03 -0.46
C GLU A 247 16.21 18.44 -0.03
N GLN A 248 16.24 17.53 0.94
CA GLN A 248 17.48 16.80 1.30
C GLN A 248 17.70 15.53 0.47
N VAL A 249 16.73 15.12 -0.35
CA VAL A 249 16.70 13.84 -1.10
C VAL A 249 16.59 14.06 -2.62
N THR A 250 16.41 15.30 -3.09
CA THR A 250 16.07 15.63 -4.49
C THR A 250 17.23 15.91 -5.45
N ASN A 251 18.48 15.62 -5.09
CA ASN A 251 19.56 15.64 -6.09
C ASN A 251 19.64 14.30 -6.83
N ASN A 252 18.81 14.13 -7.87
CA ASN A 252 18.94 13.22 -9.04
C ASN A 252 19.31 11.72 -8.83
N SER A 253 19.42 11.19 -7.61
CA SER A 253 19.89 9.84 -7.34
C SER A 253 18.79 8.77 -7.18
N ASN A 254 17.53 9.06 -7.53
CA ASN A 254 16.36 8.29 -7.05
C ASN A 254 15.49 7.59 -8.13
N LEU A 255 15.93 7.50 -9.38
CA LEU A 255 15.25 6.73 -10.44
C LEU A 255 16.00 5.43 -10.77
N THR A 256 16.50 4.73 -9.76
CA THR A 256 17.31 3.53 -9.94
C THR A 256 16.77 2.38 -9.11
N LEU A 257 16.58 1.23 -9.75
CA LEU A 257 16.41 -0.03 -9.05
C LEU A 257 17.78 -0.59 -8.69
N ASN A 258 17.90 -1.09 -7.46
CA ASN A 258 19.15 -1.69 -6.96
C ASN A 258 19.49 -3.00 -7.68
N PHE A 259 18.53 -3.55 -8.42
CA PHE A 259 18.62 -4.82 -9.12
C PHE A 259 18.03 -4.68 -10.51
N LYS A 260 18.50 -5.50 -11.45
CA LYS A 260 17.81 -5.72 -12.72
C LYS A 260 16.41 -6.24 -12.40
N SER A 261 15.37 -5.56 -12.87
CA SER A 261 13.97 -5.92 -12.63
C SER A 261 13.23 -6.04 -13.94
N ILE A 262 12.58 -7.19 -14.13
CA ILE A 262 11.96 -7.56 -15.41
C ILE A 262 10.46 -7.53 -15.23
N PHE A 263 9.78 -6.83 -16.14
CA PHE A 263 8.35 -6.66 -16.18
C PHE A 263 7.80 -7.22 -17.49
N ILE A 264 7.03 -8.30 -17.41
CA ILE A 264 6.33 -8.87 -18.56
C ILE A 264 4.91 -8.31 -18.58
N ALA A 265 4.50 -7.72 -19.70
CA ALA A 265 3.18 -7.13 -19.84
C ALA A 265 2.56 -7.38 -21.21
N SER A 266 1.25 -7.21 -21.31
CA SER A 266 0.51 -7.57 -22.52
C SER A 266 -0.93 -7.06 -22.52
N GLY A 267 -1.58 -7.07 -23.68
CA GLY A 267 -3.04 -7.20 -23.75
C GLY A 267 -3.53 -8.45 -23.01
N GLY A 268 -4.76 -8.43 -22.49
CA GLY A 268 -5.37 -9.60 -21.87
C GLY A 268 -5.37 -10.82 -22.80
N SER A 269 -5.18 -12.03 -22.26
CA SER A 269 -5.12 -13.30 -23.01
C SER A 269 -3.93 -13.47 -23.98
N SER A 270 -2.81 -12.76 -23.80
CA SER A 270 -1.67 -12.79 -24.75
C SER A 270 -0.48 -13.67 -24.32
N GLY A 271 -0.57 -14.39 -23.21
CA GLY A 271 0.47 -15.36 -22.81
C GLY A 271 1.61 -14.82 -21.94
N SER A 272 1.45 -13.66 -21.28
CA SER A 272 2.42 -13.12 -20.32
C SER A 272 2.83 -14.12 -19.23
N HIS A 273 1.85 -14.84 -18.70
CA HIS A 273 2.07 -15.85 -17.67
C HIS A 273 2.85 -17.07 -18.20
N LEU A 274 2.55 -17.53 -19.42
CA LEU A 274 3.31 -18.59 -20.09
C LEU A 274 4.78 -18.15 -20.26
N LEU A 275 5.01 -16.94 -20.78
CA LEU A 275 6.36 -16.43 -20.97
C LEU A 275 7.15 -16.35 -19.66
N ALA A 276 6.54 -15.82 -18.60
CA ALA A 276 7.18 -15.74 -17.29
C ALA A 276 7.61 -17.12 -16.77
N VAL A 277 6.73 -18.12 -16.89
CA VAL A 277 7.02 -19.50 -16.49
C VAL A 277 8.12 -20.12 -17.36
N GLN A 278 8.11 -19.87 -18.67
CA GLN A 278 9.17 -20.38 -19.55
C GLN A 278 10.53 -19.76 -19.25
N MET A 279 10.58 -18.46 -18.95
CA MET A 279 11.81 -17.81 -18.50
C MET A 279 12.29 -18.36 -17.16
N ALA A 280 11.38 -18.63 -16.22
CA ALA A 280 11.71 -19.20 -14.90
C ALA A 280 12.32 -20.61 -14.97
N ASN A 281 12.25 -21.30 -16.11
CA ASN A 281 12.98 -22.56 -16.31
C ASN A 281 14.50 -22.37 -16.50
N PHE A 282 15.01 -21.14 -16.46
CA PHE A 282 16.41 -20.83 -16.70
C PHE A 282 16.97 -19.91 -15.60
N LYS A 283 18.21 -20.15 -15.15
CA LYS A 283 18.94 -19.20 -14.27
C LYS A 283 19.19 -17.90 -15.04
N PRO A 284 19.07 -16.71 -14.44
CA PRO A 284 18.80 -16.41 -13.02
C PRO A 284 17.33 -16.16 -12.68
N PHE A 285 16.36 -16.72 -13.38
CA PHE A 285 14.97 -16.26 -13.24
C PHE A 285 14.12 -17.01 -12.25
N ILE A 286 13.25 -16.26 -11.58
CA ILE A 286 12.18 -16.77 -10.74
C ILE A 286 10.92 -15.93 -10.95
N THR A 287 9.77 -16.56 -10.97
CA THR A 287 8.48 -15.87 -11.08
C THR A 287 7.47 -16.42 -10.09
N GLY A 288 6.33 -15.75 -9.97
CA GLY A 288 5.23 -16.16 -9.11
C GLY A 288 3.95 -15.43 -9.49
N PRO A 289 2.89 -15.45 -8.68
CA PRO A 289 1.60 -14.87 -9.04
C PRO A 289 1.68 -13.37 -9.34
N GLU A 290 0.77 -12.89 -10.20
CA GLU A 290 0.67 -11.48 -10.61
C GLU A 290 0.57 -10.56 -9.40
N LEU A 291 1.42 -9.52 -9.32
CA LEU A 291 1.38 -8.54 -8.23
C LEU A 291 0.79 -7.20 -8.67
N ASN A 292 0.74 -6.94 -9.98
CA ASN A 292 0.26 -5.70 -10.55
C ASN A 292 0.97 -4.48 -9.92
N ILE A 293 2.28 -4.58 -9.70
CA ILE A 293 3.04 -3.52 -9.01
C ILE A 293 3.35 -2.33 -9.91
N ALA A 294 3.14 -2.43 -11.23
CA ALA A 294 3.34 -1.36 -12.21
C ALA A 294 2.13 -1.16 -13.12
N SER A 295 0.93 -1.38 -12.62
CA SER A 295 -0.32 -1.46 -13.37
C SER A 295 -1.10 -0.13 -13.48
N HIS A 296 -0.63 0.94 -12.84
CA HIS A 296 -1.38 2.19 -12.72
C HIS A 296 -0.45 3.42 -12.72
N PRO A 297 -0.68 4.43 -13.59
CA PRO A 297 0.21 5.60 -13.70
C PRO A 297 0.40 6.37 -12.39
N GLY A 298 -0.65 6.44 -11.55
CA GLY A 298 -0.58 7.01 -10.20
C GLY A 298 0.39 6.31 -9.24
N LEU A 299 1.04 5.21 -9.63
CA LEU A 299 2.14 4.62 -8.88
C LEU A 299 3.48 5.33 -9.18
N PHE A 300 3.64 5.93 -10.35
CA PHE A 300 4.86 6.63 -10.76
C PHE A 300 4.85 8.12 -10.37
N ASN A 301 3.70 8.64 -9.96
CA ASN A 301 3.58 9.97 -9.36
C ASN A 301 3.82 9.94 -7.84
N LYS A 302 4.81 10.70 -7.35
CA LYS A 302 5.21 10.74 -5.93
C LYS A 302 4.06 11.10 -4.98
N GLU A 303 3.24 12.10 -5.33
CA GLU A 303 2.14 12.58 -4.48
C GLU A 303 1.06 11.51 -4.32
N SER A 304 0.69 10.83 -5.41
CA SER A 304 -0.33 9.79 -5.36
C SER A 304 0.20 8.42 -4.91
N PHE A 305 1.51 8.18 -5.02
CA PHE A 305 2.10 6.87 -4.73
C PHE A 305 1.80 6.41 -3.30
N ARG A 306 2.01 7.27 -2.29
CA ARG A 306 1.77 6.90 -0.88
C ARG A 306 0.31 6.53 -0.62
N ILE A 307 -0.62 7.26 -1.24
CA ILE A 307 -2.05 6.99 -1.12
C ILE A 307 -2.38 5.63 -1.76
N ASN A 308 -1.84 5.37 -2.93
CA ASN A 308 -2.06 4.13 -3.68
C ASN A 308 -1.40 2.92 -3.01
N LEU A 309 -0.20 3.09 -2.47
CA LEU A 309 0.50 2.11 -1.65
C LEU A 309 -0.32 1.75 -0.40
N HIS A 310 -0.84 2.76 0.29
CA HIS A 310 -1.70 2.55 1.47
C HIS A 310 -2.98 1.80 1.11
N LYS A 311 -3.64 2.17 0.00
CA LYS A 311 -4.83 1.46 -0.51
C LYS A 311 -4.51 0.00 -0.84
N GLY A 312 -3.40 -0.26 -1.55
CA GLY A 312 -2.97 -1.61 -1.90
C GLY A 312 -2.67 -2.48 -0.69
N LEU A 313 -2.00 -1.94 0.32
CA LEU A 313 -1.61 -2.72 1.51
C LEU A 313 -2.78 -2.94 2.48
N TYR A 314 -3.62 -1.93 2.75
CA TYR A 314 -4.63 -1.99 3.81
C TYR A 314 -6.08 -2.04 3.34
N ALA A 315 -6.37 -1.63 2.10
CA ALA A 315 -7.72 -1.57 1.57
C ALA A 315 -7.92 -2.59 0.44
N LYS A 316 -8.85 -2.29 -0.48
CA LYS A 316 -9.06 -3.09 -1.69
C LYS A 316 -7.90 -2.89 -2.65
N ASN A 317 -7.55 -3.93 -3.40
CA ASN A 317 -6.49 -3.92 -4.41
C ASN A 317 -6.80 -3.02 -5.63
N HIS A 318 -7.79 -2.12 -5.56
CA HIS A 318 -8.26 -1.29 -6.66
C HIS A 318 -7.87 0.18 -6.44
N ILE A 319 -7.09 0.76 -7.36
CA ILE A 319 -6.58 2.14 -7.34
C ILE A 319 -7.46 3.11 -8.16
N GLY A 320 -8.11 2.63 -9.22
CA GLY A 320 -8.91 3.42 -10.17
C GLY A 320 -10.42 3.15 -10.14
N SER A 321 -11.18 3.95 -10.90
CA SER A 321 -12.64 3.84 -11.00
C SER A 321 -13.07 2.73 -11.97
N PRO A 322 -13.98 1.83 -11.58
CA PRO A 322 -14.58 0.89 -12.52
C PRO A 322 -15.58 1.57 -13.44
N ILE A 323 -15.74 1.03 -14.63
CA ILE A 323 -16.87 1.28 -15.52
C ILE A 323 -18.03 0.40 -15.08
N ARG A 324 -19.25 0.94 -15.09
CA ARG A 324 -20.44 0.15 -14.82
C ARG A 324 -20.94 -0.50 -16.12
N LEU A 325 -21.00 -1.82 -16.11
CA LEU A 325 -21.56 -2.66 -17.16
C LEU A 325 -23.09 -2.54 -17.18
N LYS A 326 -23.73 -2.97 -18.29
CA LYS A 326 -25.19 -2.89 -18.45
C LYS A 326 -25.96 -3.70 -17.40
N ASN A 327 -25.42 -4.82 -16.97
CA ASN A 327 -25.97 -5.65 -15.89
C ASN A 327 -25.72 -5.07 -14.48
N GLY A 328 -25.10 -3.89 -14.38
CA GLY A 328 -24.78 -3.23 -13.11
C GLY A 328 -23.43 -3.63 -12.50
N ASN A 329 -22.75 -4.66 -13.04
CA ASN A 329 -21.42 -5.06 -12.60
C ASN A 329 -20.36 -3.99 -12.90
N LEU A 330 -19.21 -4.08 -12.25
CA LEU A 330 -18.12 -3.11 -12.38
C LEU A 330 -16.96 -3.76 -13.16
N PHE A 331 -16.55 -3.16 -14.28
CA PHE A 331 -15.43 -3.59 -15.11
C PHE A 331 -14.37 -2.51 -15.23
N HIS A 332 -13.11 -2.89 -15.09
CA HIS A 332 -11.99 -1.97 -15.21
C HIS A 332 -11.32 -2.17 -16.58
N VAL A 333 -11.64 -1.31 -17.56
CA VAL A 333 -10.92 -1.29 -18.85
C VAL A 333 -9.43 -1.04 -18.62
N LEU A 334 -9.11 -0.14 -17.69
CA LEU A 334 -7.79 0.00 -17.10
C LEU A 334 -7.77 -0.71 -15.74
N PRO A 335 -7.16 -1.90 -15.65
CA PRO A 335 -7.12 -2.66 -14.43
C PRO A 335 -6.48 -1.83 -13.31
N SER A 336 -7.29 -1.55 -12.32
CA SER A 336 -6.96 -0.78 -11.13
C SER A 336 -6.15 -1.59 -10.11
N LEU A 337 -5.62 -2.75 -10.50
CA LEU A 337 -5.10 -3.74 -9.59
C LEU A 337 -3.76 -3.32 -9.01
N PHE A 338 -3.51 -3.50 -7.72
CA PHE A 338 -2.18 -3.30 -7.15
C PHE A 338 -1.99 -4.16 -5.91
N LEU A 339 -0.82 -4.79 -5.82
CA LEU A 339 -0.52 -5.81 -4.81
C LEU A 339 -1.59 -6.91 -4.78
N THR A 340 -1.95 -7.39 -5.98
CA THR A 340 -2.72 -8.64 -6.11
C THR A 340 -1.92 -9.80 -5.55
N ASN A 341 -2.61 -10.86 -5.12
CA ASN A 341 -1.98 -12.08 -4.63
C ASN A 341 -0.96 -11.87 -3.49
N LYS A 342 -1.04 -10.73 -2.79
CA LYS A 342 -0.15 -10.35 -1.67
C LYS A 342 -0.10 -11.36 -0.52
N LYS A 343 -1.12 -12.22 -0.40
CA LYS A 343 -1.16 -13.32 0.58
C LYS A 343 -0.16 -14.41 0.25
N ASP A 344 0.02 -14.72 -1.03
CA ASP A 344 0.92 -15.78 -1.51
C ASP A 344 2.38 -15.43 -1.23
N LEU A 345 2.66 -14.14 -0.97
CA LEU A 345 3.95 -13.59 -0.60
C LEU A 345 4.04 -13.12 0.86
N ILE A 346 3.04 -13.42 1.70
CA ILE A 346 3.00 -13.02 3.13
C ILE A 346 3.09 -11.48 3.33
N LEU A 347 2.81 -10.72 2.27
CA LEU A 347 2.81 -9.24 2.29
C LEU A 347 1.58 -8.69 3.00
N ASP A 348 0.59 -9.54 3.32
CA ASP A 348 -0.60 -9.16 4.06
C ASP A 348 -0.40 -9.13 5.60
N SER A 349 0.74 -9.63 6.09
CA SER A 349 1.11 -9.54 7.50
C SER A 349 1.31 -8.09 7.94
N SER A 350 0.95 -7.77 9.19
CA SER A 350 1.13 -6.42 9.76
C SER A 350 2.60 -5.97 9.72
N GLU A 351 3.52 -6.92 9.90
CA GLU A 351 4.96 -6.65 9.84
C GLU A 351 5.42 -6.31 8.42
N ALA A 352 5.03 -7.10 7.41
CA ALA A 352 5.39 -6.82 6.02
C ALA A 352 4.81 -5.48 5.56
N LYS A 353 3.54 -5.20 5.86
CA LYS A 353 2.90 -3.91 5.55
C LYS A 353 3.65 -2.73 6.14
N PHE A 354 4.07 -2.84 7.40
CA PHE A 354 4.84 -1.79 8.06
C PHE A 354 6.20 -1.58 7.37
N LYS A 355 6.95 -2.66 7.13
CA LYS A 355 8.28 -2.59 6.48
C LYS A 355 8.22 -2.02 5.06
N LEU A 356 7.20 -2.39 4.29
CA LEU A 356 7.00 -1.95 2.90
C LEU A 356 6.53 -0.48 2.79
N GLN A 357 6.10 0.15 3.88
CA GLN A 357 5.70 1.56 3.89
C GLN A 357 6.70 2.49 4.55
N GLU A 358 7.50 1.98 5.48
CA GLU A 358 8.48 2.76 6.21
C GLU A 358 9.42 3.46 5.22
N ASN A 359 9.56 4.78 5.26
CA ASN A 359 10.46 5.55 4.39
C ASN A 359 10.30 5.26 2.87
N VAL A 360 9.09 4.94 2.42
CA VAL A 360 8.78 4.74 1.00
C VAL A 360 7.97 5.93 0.48
N TYR A 361 8.59 6.67 -0.43
CA TYR A 361 8.03 7.90 -0.98
C TYR A 361 7.70 7.79 -2.48
N TYR A 362 8.21 6.75 -3.15
CA TYR A 362 8.12 6.56 -4.59
C TYR A 362 8.30 5.06 -4.96
N TRP A 363 7.96 4.70 -6.20
CA TRP A 363 7.81 3.34 -6.69
C TRP A 363 9.10 2.47 -6.70
N PRO A 364 10.27 2.90 -7.21
CA PRO A 364 11.53 2.18 -7.11
C PRO A 364 11.94 1.89 -5.68
N ASN A 365 11.77 2.83 -4.75
CA ASN A 365 12.05 2.58 -3.33
C ASN A 365 11.18 1.44 -2.81
N PHE A 366 9.92 1.39 -3.26
CA PHE A 366 9.02 0.29 -2.93
C PHE A 366 9.46 -1.03 -3.58
N VAL A 367 9.81 -1.04 -4.87
CA VAL A 367 10.27 -2.24 -5.57
C VAL A 367 11.55 -2.79 -4.93
N ASN A 368 12.53 -1.92 -4.65
CA ASN A 368 13.75 -2.27 -3.93
C ASN A 368 13.43 -2.93 -2.58
N LYS A 369 12.50 -2.36 -1.81
CA LYS A 369 12.07 -2.95 -0.53
C LYS A 369 11.30 -4.26 -0.69
N LEU A 370 10.50 -4.38 -1.73
CA LEU A 370 9.80 -5.63 -2.04
C LEU A 370 10.84 -6.72 -2.32
N TYR A 371 11.85 -6.43 -3.14
CA TYR A 371 12.93 -7.38 -3.44
C TYR A 371 13.71 -7.78 -2.19
N GLU A 372 14.10 -6.82 -1.35
CA GLU A 372 14.74 -7.10 -0.06
C GLU A 372 13.86 -7.97 0.84
N HIS A 373 12.54 -7.73 0.85
CA HIS A 373 11.61 -8.55 1.61
C HIS A 373 11.54 -9.98 1.07
N LEU A 374 11.50 -10.16 -0.26
CA LEU A 374 11.50 -11.48 -0.87
C LEU A 374 12.81 -12.25 -0.61
N LYS A 375 13.95 -11.55 -0.50
CA LYS A 375 15.22 -12.14 -0.06
C LYS A 375 15.16 -12.61 1.40
N ILE A 376 14.58 -11.81 2.30
CA ILE A 376 14.38 -12.20 3.71
C ILE A 376 13.52 -13.45 3.83
N LEU A 377 12.48 -13.57 2.97
CA LEU A 377 11.63 -14.76 2.91
C LEU A 377 12.31 -15.97 2.25
N LYS A 378 13.56 -15.82 1.77
CA LYS A 378 14.31 -16.83 1.00
C LYS A 378 13.59 -17.27 -0.28
N ILE A 379 12.71 -16.42 -0.79
CA ILE A 379 12.08 -16.59 -2.11
C ILE A 379 13.09 -16.16 -3.18
N LEU A 380 13.79 -15.05 -2.94
CA LEU A 380 14.93 -14.62 -3.75
C LEU A 380 16.24 -14.93 -3.04
N ASN A 381 17.28 -15.24 -3.81
CA ASN A 381 18.66 -15.19 -3.37
C ASN A 381 19.41 -14.18 -4.25
N ASP A 382 20.69 -13.93 -3.96
CA ASP A 382 21.48 -12.93 -4.70
C ASP A 382 21.74 -13.31 -6.17
N ASP A 383 21.55 -14.58 -6.52
CA ASP A 383 21.71 -15.12 -7.87
C ASP A 383 20.41 -15.10 -8.69
N LEU A 384 19.28 -14.69 -8.10
CA LEU A 384 17.97 -14.73 -8.75
C LEU A 384 17.40 -13.34 -9.02
N THR A 385 16.83 -13.19 -10.20
CA THR A 385 16.09 -12.01 -10.67
C THR A 385 14.61 -12.34 -10.71
N PHE A 386 13.80 -11.57 -9.97
CA PHE A 386 12.36 -11.71 -9.97
C PHE A 386 11.75 -11.17 -11.27
N ILE A 387 10.94 -12.00 -11.91
CA ILE A 387 10.10 -11.61 -13.04
C ILE A 387 8.72 -11.29 -12.49
N GLU A 388 8.38 -10.01 -12.51
CA GLU A 388 6.99 -9.59 -12.37
C GLU A 388 6.31 -9.77 -13.73
N HIS A 389 5.21 -10.50 -13.76
CA HIS A 389 4.31 -10.47 -14.89
C HIS A 389 2.92 -10.02 -14.47
N SER A 390 2.36 -9.08 -15.22
CA SER A 390 0.97 -8.66 -15.13
C SER A 390 0.63 -8.02 -16.48
N PRO A 391 -0.42 -8.48 -17.20
CA PRO A 391 -0.82 -7.85 -18.47
C PRO A 391 -0.92 -6.32 -18.37
N THR A 392 -1.44 -5.89 -17.23
CA THR A 392 -1.76 -4.52 -16.84
C THR A 392 -0.54 -3.59 -16.77
N ASN A 393 0.67 -4.12 -16.55
CA ASN A 393 1.88 -3.29 -16.46
C ASN A 393 2.17 -2.53 -17.76
N ALA A 394 1.61 -2.99 -18.88
CA ALA A 394 1.79 -2.41 -20.20
C ALA A 394 1.42 -0.92 -20.21
N ILE A 395 0.46 -0.50 -19.38
CA ILE A 395 0.05 0.90 -19.29
C ILE A 395 1.14 1.83 -18.74
N CYS A 396 2.04 1.31 -17.92
CA CYS A 396 3.09 2.10 -17.29
C CYS A 396 4.45 1.94 -17.94
N PHE A 397 4.60 1.18 -19.02
CA PHE A 397 5.90 1.03 -19.70
C PHE A 397 6.58 2.37 -20.03
N PRO A 398 5.86 3.42 -20.48
CA PRO A 398 6.49 4.73 -20.73
C PRO A 398 7.18 5.34 -19.52
N ASP A 399 6.57 5.23 -18.33
CA ASP A 399 7.10 5.77 -17.07
C ASP A 399 8.08 4.79 -16.41
N LEU A 400 7.77 3.50 -16.44
CA LEU A 400 8.54 2.42 -15.83
C LEU A 400 9.92 2.31 -16.46
N LEU A 401 10.03 2.43 -17.78
CA LEU A 401 11.29 2.27 -18.50
C LEU A 401 12.16 3.53 -18.47
N GLN A 402 11.73 4.59 -17.79
CA GLN A 402 12.61 5.71 -17.38
C GLN A 402 13.43 5.36 -16.12
N VAL A 403 13.04 4.31 -15.40
CA VAL A 403 13.75 3.86 -14.19
C VAL A 403 14.93 2.99 -14.59
N SER A 404 16.14 3.37 -14.17
CA SER A 404 17.35 2.59 -14.43
C SER A 404 17.22 1.18 -13.85
N ASN A 405 17.70 0.19 -14.61
CA ASN A 405 17.59 -1.25 -14.33
C ASN A 405 16.18 -1.85 -14.42
N ALA A 406 15.17 -1.11 -14.91
CA ALA A 406 13.87 -1.68 -15.25
C ALA A 406 13.83 -2.10 -16.72
N TYR A 407 13.40 -3.33 -16.99
CA TYR A 407 13.27 -3.90 -18.34
C TYR A 407 11.84 -4.34 -18.59
N GLY A 408 11.32 -4.02 -19.78
CA GLY A 408 9.95 -4.30 -20.20
C GLY A 408 9.93 -5.29 -21.35
N VAL A 409 9.35 -6.47 -21.12
CA VAL A 409 9.08 -7.46 -22.17
C VAL A 409 7.59 -7.40 -22.50
N HIS A 410 7.25 -6.74 -23.60
CA HIS A 410 5.89 -6.63 -24.11
C HIS A 410 5.57 -7.86 -24.96
N ILE A 411 4.68 -8.73 -24.47
CA ILE A 411 4.14 -9.81 -25.28
C ILE A 411 2.79 -9.43 -25.89
N ILE A 412 2.64 -9.68 -27.18
CA ILE A 412 1.43 -9.39 -27.94
C ILE A 412 0.98 -10.63 -28.71
N ARG A 413 -0.32 -10.74 -28.96
CA ARG A 413 -0.98 -11.88 -29.59
C ARG A 413 -2.07 -11.39 -30.53
N ASP A 414 -2.38 -12.15 -31.56
CA ASP A 414 -3.53 -11.89 -32.43
C ASP A 414 -4.81 -11.58 -31.60
N PRO A 415 -5.44 -10.41 -31.80
CA PRO A 415 -6.61 -10.02 -31.01
C PRO A 415 -7.80 -10.97 -31.21
N ARG A 416 -7.90 -11.66 -32.35
CA ARG A 416 -8.96 -12.66 -32.61
C ARG A 416 -8.79 -13.87 -31.70
N ASP A 417 -7.56 -14.35 -31.55
CA ASP A 417 -7.25 -15.44 -30.62
C ASP A 417 -7.41 -15.03 -29.15
N ALA A 418 -7.06 -13.78 -28.83
CA ALA A 418 -7.28 -13.21 -27.49
C ALA A 418 -8.78 -13.16 -27.14
N VAL A 419 -9.63 -12.75 -28.09
CA VAL A 419 -11.09 -12.75 -27.97
C VAL A 419 -11.65 -14.17 -27.84
N ALA A 420 -11.24 -15.10 -28.69
CA ALA A 420 -11.66 -16.50 -28.60
C ALA A 420 -11.33 -17.10 -27.22
N SER A 421 -10.11 -16.86 -26.74
CA SER A 421 -9.68 -17.26 -25.40
C SER A 421 -10.52 -16.62 -24.29
N MET A 422 -10.92 -15.36 -24.45
CA MET A 422 -11.71 -14.66 -23.43
C MET A 422 -13.17 -15.14 -23.40
N LEU A 423 -13.80 -15.34 -24.56
CA LEU A 423 -15.15 -15.90 -24.65
C LEU A 423 -15.24 -17.30 -24.03
N ALA A 424 -14.24 -18.15 -24.27
CA ALA A 424 -14.17 -19.50 -23.68
C ALA A 424 -14.10 -19.47 -22.14
N ARG A 425 -13.46 -18.44 -21.57
CA ARG A 425 -13.32 -18.25 -20.11
C ARG A 425 -14.50 -17.56 -19.45
N ARG A 426 -15.29 -16.80 -20.20
CA ARG A 426 -16.38 -15.96 -19.67
C ARG A 426 -17.29 -16.70 -18.68
N LYS A 427 -17.70 -17.91 -19.04
CA LYS A 427 -18.59 -18.76 -18.22
C LYS A 427 -18.05 -19.13 -16.84
N TYR A 428 -16.74 -19.00 -16.63
CA TYR A 428 -16.08 -19.30 -15.34
C TYR A 428 -15.74 -18.04 -14.54
N GLN A 429 -16.03 -16.85 -15.07
CA GLN A 429 -15.73 -15.58 -14.43
C GLN A 429 -17.03 -14.93 -14.00
N ALA A 430 -17.32 -14.98 -12.69
CA ALA A 430 -18.58 -14.50 -12.11
C ALA A 430 -18.96 -13.06 -12.49
N LEU A 431 -17.96 -12.22 -12.80
CA LEU A 431 -18.19 -10.84 -13.26
C LEU A 431 -18.80 -10.77 -14.68
N PHE A 432 -18.61 -11.81 -15.49
CA PHE A 432 -18.88 -11.80 -16.92
C PHE A 432 -19.92 -12.83 -17.38
N THR A 433 -20.49 -13.63 -16.47
CA THR A 433 -21.47 -14.67 -16.83
C THR A 433 -22.68 -14.12 -17.59
N ASP A 434 -23.11 -12.89 -17.25
CA ASP A 434 -24.33 -12.28 -17.79
C ASP A 434 -24.06 -11.26 -18.92
N ILE A 435 -22.86 -11.26 -19.49
CA ILE A 435 -22.47 -10.33 -20.55
C ILE A 435 -22.64 -11.01 -21.91
N SER A 436 -23.24 -10.32 -22.88
CA SER A 436 -23.40 -10.84 -24.25
C SER A 436 -22.04 -11.05 -24.93
N ASP A 437 -21.99 -11.92 -25.95
CA ASP A 437 -20.78 -12.10 -26.75
C ASP A 437 -20.30 -10.78 -27.34
N GLU A 438 -21.23 -9.97 -27.83
CA GLU A 438 -20.94 -8.68 -28.46
C GLU A 438 -20.30 -7.70 -27.47
N GLU A 439 -20.82 -7.61 -26.25
CA GLU A 439 -20.24 -6.76 -25.21
C GLU A 439 -18.89 -7.31 -24.75
N MET A 440 -18.73 -8.63 -24.61
CA MET A 440 -17.46 -9.25 -24.23
C MET A 440 -16.37 -9.02 -25.29
N ILE A 441 -16.71 -9.15 -26.58
CA ILE A 441 -15.80 -8.86 -27.70
C ILE A 441 -15.34 -7.40 -27.62
N SER A 442 -16.28 -6.45 -27.47
CA SER A 442 -15.95 -5.02 -27.40
C SER A 442 -15.04 -4.70 -26.21
N LEU A 443 -15.34 -5.24 -25.02
CA LEU A 443 -14.53 -5.01 -23.82
C LEU A 443 -13.13 -5.61 -23.95
N THR A 444 -13.03 -6.82 -24.49
CA THR A 444 -11.76 -7.52 -24.69
C THR A 444 -10.87 -6.74 -25.66
N LEU A 445 -11.42 -6.29 -26.80
CA LEU A 445 -10.67 -5.54 -27.80
C LEU A 445 -10.25 -4.16 -27.29
N LYS A 446 -11.12 -3.46 -26.57
CA LYS A 446 -10.77 -2.18 -25.92
C LYS A 446 -9.62 -2.35 -24.94
N GLN A 447 -9.68 -3.36 -24.07
CA GLN A 447 -8.60 -3.63 -23.12
C GLN A 447 -7.31 -4.03 -23.85
N TRP A 448 -7.38 -4.96 -24.79
CA TRP A 448 -6.24 -5.44 -25.57
C TRP A 448 -5.54 -4.27 -26.30
N ALA A 449 -6.30 -3.45 -27.03
CA ALA A 449 -5.75 -2.31 -27.77
C ALA A 449 -5.19 -1.24 -26.83
N THR A 450 -5.90 -0.93 -25.73
CA THR A 450 -5.43 0.08 -24.76
C THR A 450 -4.10 -0.30 -24.14
N LEU A 451 -3.95 -1.55 -23.70
CA LEU A 451 -2.72 -2.02 -23.07
C LEU A 451 -1.56 -2.06 -24.08
N ASN A 452 -1.77 -2.62 -25.27
CA ASN A 452 -0.73 -2.71 -26.27
C ASN A 452 -0.30 -1.33 -26.78
N ALA A 453 -1.25 -0.44 -27.09
CA ALA A 453 -0.94 0.94 -27.52
C ALA A 453 -0.16 1.71 -26.45
N SER A 454 -0.47 1.49 -25.18
CA SER A 454 0.28 2.12 -24.08
C SER A 454 1.70 1.59 -24.00
N ALA A 455 1.91 0.29 -24.19
CA ALA A 455 3.26 -0.29 -24.22
C ALA A 455 4.06 0.18 -25.45
N PHE A 456 3.44 0.33 -26.61
CA PHE A 456 4.11 0.80 -27.83
C PHE A 456 4.67 2.23 -27.74
N LYS A 457 4.14 3.07 -26.86
CA LYS A 457 4.76 4.37 -26.54
C LYS A 457 6.21 4.26 -26.04
N ALA A 458 6.60 3.09 -25.52
CA ALA A 458 7.96 2.82 -25.08
C ALA A 458 8.80 2.04 -26.12
N LYS A 459 8.31 1.83 -27.36
CA LYS A 459 8.96 0.95 -28.36
C LYS A 459 10.39 1.35 -28.74
N ASN A 460 10.73 2.63 -28.59
CA ASN A 460 12.06 3.17 -28.89
C ASN A 460 12.99 3.20 -27.66
N ASN A 461 12.53 2.73 -26.50
CA ASN A 461 13.36 2.64 -25.30
C ASN A 461 14.27 1.40 -25.40
N HIS A 462 15.55 1.54 -25.09
CA HIS A 462 16.52 0.42 -25.15
C HIS A 462 16.21 -0.72 -24.18
N ASN A 463 15.44 -0.47 -23.12
CA ASN A 463 14.97 -1.46 -22.16
C ASN A 463 13.58 -2.02 -22.51
N TYR A 464 13.10 -1.84 -23.74
CA TYR A 464 11.85 -2.41 -24.25
C TYR A 464 12.13 -3.52 -25.27
N LEU A 465 11.46 -4.67 -25.10
CA LEU A 465 11.48 -5.77 -26.07
C LEU A 465 10.05 -6.21 -26.42
N LEU A 466 9.76 -6.33 -27.71
CA LEU A 466 8.50 -6.87 -28.22
C LEU A 466 8.64 -8.37 -28.52
N VAL A 467 7.69 -9.17 -28.04
CA VAL A 467 7.60 -10.61 -28.29
C VAL A 467 6.22 -10.95 -28.87
N LYS A 468 6.18 -11.67 -29.99
CA LYS A 468 4.92 -12.23 -30.51
C LYS A 468 4.65 -13.57 -29.83
N TYR A 469 3.44 -13.75 -29.30
CA TYR A 469 2.99 -15.00 -28.69
C TYR A 469 3.13 -16.17 -29.67
N GLU A 470 2.80 -15.95 -30.93
CA GLU A 470 2.87 -16.94 -32.00
C GLU A 470 4.32 -17.43 -32.20
N ASP A 471 5.30 -16.53 -32.21
CA ASP A 471 6.71 -16.91 -32.28
C ASP A 471 7.17 -17.60 -30.99
N LEU A 472 6.71 -17.16 -29.82
CA LEU A 472 7.03 -17.79 -28.54
C LEU A 472 6.63 -19.27 -28.53
N VAL A 473 5.43 -19.61 -29.03
CA VAL A 473 4.95 -20.99 -29.00
C VAL A 473 5.44 -21.84 -30.17
N LEU A 474 5.80 -21.23 -31.30
CA LEU A 474 6.33 -21.94 -32.47
C LEU A 474 7.85 -22.12 -32.42
N LYS A 475 8.58 -21.18 -31.80
CA LYS A 475 10.05 -21.12 -31.76
C LYS A 475 10.56 -20.76 -30.36
N PRO A 476 10.14 -21.48 -29.30
CA PRO A 476 10.37 -21.06 -27.93
C PRO A 476 11.83 -20.86 -27.58
N GLN A 477 12.72 -21.79 -27.95
CA GLN A 477 14.15 -21.69 -27.64
C GLN A 477 14.79 -20.43 -28.26
N LYS A 478 14.44 -20.11 -29.51
CA LYS A 478 14.93 -18.90 -30.19
C LYS A 478 14.45 -17.63 -29.49
N ILE A 479 13.16 -17.59 -29.14
CA ILE A 479 12.57 -16.41 -28.47
C ILE A 479 13.15 -16.23 -27.07
N ILE A 480 13.28 -17.30 -26.28
CA ILE A 480 13.92 -17.23 -24.97
C ILE A 480 15.37 -16.77 -25.10
N ALA A 481 16.17 -17.31 -26.03
CA ALA A 481 17.54 -16.86 -26.26
C ALA A 481 17.60 -15.35 -26.59
N SER A 482 16.73 -14.86 -27.48
CA SER A 482 16.70 -13.42 -27.81
C SER A 482 16.33 -12.53 -26.61
N ILE A 483 15.52 -13.03 -25.67
CA ILE A 483 15.20 -12.29 -24.44
C ILE A 483 16.43 -12.25 -23.52
N PHE A 484 17.20 -13.33 -23.44
CA PHE A 484 18.43 -13.37 -22.65
C PHE A 484 19.51 -12.44 -23.21
N ASP A 485 19.67 -12.42 -24.53
CA ASP A 485 20.58 -11.50 -25.22
C ASP A 485 20.17 -10.04 -24.96
N PHE A 486 18.87 -9.74 -25.09
CA PHE A 486 18.32 -8.42 -24.78
C PHE A 486 18.56 -8.01 -23.32
N LEU A 487 18.44 -8.95 -22.40
CA LEU A 487 18.66 -8.70 -20.98
C LEU A 487 20.13 -8.71 -20.58
N ASP A 488 21.08 -8.94 -21.51
CA ASP A 488 22.50 -9.12 -21.22
C ASP A 488 22.73 -10.13 -20.08
N ILE A 489 22.25 -11.36 -20.31
CA ILE A 489 22.41 -12.48 -19.39
C ILE A 489 23.22 -13.56 -20.09
N GLY A 490 24.23 -14.06 -19.37
CA GLY A 490 25.12 -15.11 -19.83
C GLY A 490 24.41 -16.45 -20.13
N PRO A 491 25.19 -17.53 -20.35
CA PRO A 491 24.68 -18.76 -20.95
C PRO A 491 23.47 -19.35 -20.20
N LEU A 492 22.49 -19.83 -20.98
CA LEU A 492 21.26 -20.45 -20.50
C LEU A 492 21.56 -21.70 -19.66
N ILE A 493 21.43 -21.59 -18.35
CA ILE A 493 21.44 -22.74 -17.45
C ILE A 493 19.99 -23.14 -17.17
N SER A 494 19.53 -24.24 -17.76
CA SER A 494 18.18 -24.74 -17.55
C SER A 494 18.02 -25.44 -16.19
N TYR A 495 16.87 -25.25 -15.58
CA TYR A 495 16.40 -25.99 -14.42
C TYR A 495 15.25 -26.95 -14.79
N PRO A 496 14.93 -27.94 -13.93
CA PRO A 496 13.69 -28.69 -14.07
C PRO A 496 12.49 -27.76 -14.15
N HIS A 497 11.54 -28.08 -15.03
CA HIS A 497 10.37 -27.25 -15.27
C HIS A 497 9.61 -26.94 -13.97
N GLY A 498 9.35 -25.65 -13.73
CA GLY A 498 8.60 -25.18 -12.56
C GLY A 498 9.35 -25.11 -11.23
N SER A 499 10.65 -25.42 -11.20
CA SER A 499 11.45 -25.37 -9.96
C SER A 499 11.69 -23.96 -9.41
N ASN A 500 11.70 -22.92 -10.26
CA ASN A 500 11.82 -21.52 -9.85
C ASN A 500 10.50 -20.76 -9.99
N ILE A 501 9.42 -21.39 -9.55
CA ILE A 501 8.11 -20.77 -9.45
C ILE A 501 7.72 -20.78 -7.98
N PHE A 502 7.40 -19.61 -7.44
CA PHE A 502 6.85 -19.52 -6.09
C PHE A 502 5.36 -19.20 -6.11
N GLY A 503 4.68 -19.54 -5.02
CA GLY A 503 3.25 -19.39 -4.90
C GLY A 503 2.50 -20.38 -5.78
N GLU A 504 1.18 -20.28 -5.78
CA GLU A 504 0.32 -21.23 -6.46
C GLU A 504 0.06 -20.77 -7.90
N ILE A 505 0.68 -21.43 -8.88
CA ILE A 505 0.30 -21.28 -10.30
C ILE A 505 -0.81 -22.29 -10.61
N LYS A 506 -2.05 -21.80 -10.67
CA LYS A 506 -3.22 -22.58 -11.08
C LYS A 506 -3.55 -22.33 -12.54
N LYS A 507 -3.77 -23.42 -13.30
CA LYS A 507 -4.48 -23.35 -14.58
C LYS A 507 -5.84 -22.69 -14.35
N GLN A 508 -6.14 -21.62 -15.08
CA GLN A 508 -7.45 -20.99 -14.99
C GLN A 508 -8.51 -21.84 -15.68
N ASN A 509 -9.72 -21.87 -15.13
CA ASN A 509 -10.85 -22.53 -15.78
C ASN A 509 -11.11 -21.89 -17.16
N GLY A 510 -11.21 -22.75 -18.18
CA GLY A 510 -11.31 -22.32 -19.58
C GLY A 510 -9.98 -22.06 -20.28
N TRP A 511 -8.83 -22.27 -19.63
CA TRP A 511 -7.57 -22.43 -20.35
C TRP A 511 -7.47 -23.83 -20.95
N ASN A 512 -7.02 -23.90 -22.21
CA ASN A 512 -6.74 -25.18 -22.84
C ASN A 512 -5.48 -25.82 -22.21
N PHE A 513 -4.51 -25.01 -21.79
CA PHE A 513 -3.21 -25.44 -21.25
C PHE A 513 -2.88 -24.79 -19.92
N SER A 514 -2.22 -25.53 -19.05
CA SER A 514 -1.51 -24.97 -17.91
C SER A 514 -0.24 -24.28 -18.41
N PRO A 515 0.17 -23.16 -17.79
CA PRO A 515 1.50 -22.58 -17.98
C PRO A 515 2.63 -23.54 -17.60
N LEU A 516 2.31 -24.50 -16.73
CA LEU A 516 3.20 -25.57 -16.27
C LEU A 516 3.22 -26.79 -17.21
N ASP A 517 2.38 -26.78 -18.25
CA ASP A 517 2.44 -27.82 -19.28
C ASP A 517 3.55 -27.46 -20.29
N GLY A 518 3.99 -28.45 -21.08
CA GLY A 518 4.88 -28.19 -22.21
C GLY A 518 4.28 -27.16 -23.18
N ILE A 519 5.15 -26.37 -23.83
CA ILE A 519 4.71 -25.35 -24.79
C ILE A 519 3.97 -26.00 -25.95
N ASN A 520 2.78 -25.48 -26.26
CA ASN A 520 1.94 -25.94 -27.37
C ASN A 520 1.45 -24.77 -28.23
N SER A 521 1.48 -24.97 -29.55
CA SER A 521 1.01 -24.02 -30.55
C SER A 521 -0.48 -24.11 -30.87
N SER A 522 -1.24 -25.05 -30.30
CA SER A 522 -2.67 -25.24 -30.63
C SER A 522 -3.59 -24.07 -30.25
N SER A 523 -3.06 -23.08 -29.52
CA SER A 523 -3.76 -21.83 -29.22
C SER A 523 -3.56 -20.76 -30.32
N VAL A 524 -2.68 -20.99 -31.29
CA VAL A 524 -2.48 -20.12 -32.46
C VAL A 524 -3.54 -20.44 -33.51
N GLY A 525 -4.25 -19.42 -33.98
CA GLY A 525 -5.32 -19.56 -34.97
C GLY A 525 -6.58 -20.25 -34.45
N ARG A 526 -6.74 -20.40 -33.13
CA ARG A 526 -7.94 -20.99 -32.51
C ARG A 526 -9.21 -20.24 -32.87
N TYR A 527 -9.11 -18.93 -33.16
CA TYR A 527 -10.24 -18.12 -33.58
C TYR A 527 -10.96 -18.69 -34.81
N LYS A 528 -10.24 -19.43 -35.68
CA LYS A 528 -10.80 -20.02 -36.91
C LYS A 528 -11.86 -21.08 -36.61
N ASN A 529 -11.73 -21.78 -35.49
CA ASN A 529 -12.60 -22.88 -35.09
C ASN A 529 -13.59 -22.47 -34.00
N GLU A 530 -13.28 -21.44 -33.22
CA GLU A 530 -14.07 -21.05 -32.05
C GLU A 530 -14.95 -19.83 -32.27
N LEU A 531 -14.67 -19.01 -33.30
CA LEU A 531 -15.47 -17.82 -33.61
C LEU A 531 -16.25 -17.99 -34.90
N ASN A 532 -17.52 -17.57 -34.87
CA ASN A 532 -18.36 -17.52 -36.07
C ASN A 532 -18.15 -16.23 -36.88
N SER A 533 -18.65 -16.21 -38.12
CA SER A 533 -18.49 -15.07 -39.03
C SER A 533 -19.05 -13.76 -38.48
N LYS A 534 -20.12 -13.79 -37.67
CA LYS A 534 -20.68 -12.59 -37.04
C LYS A 534 -19.69 -12.01 -36.02
N GLN A 535 -19.11 -12.85 -35.17
CA GLN A 535 -18.11 -12.45 -34.17
C GLN A 535 -16.83 -11.92 -34.85
N LEU A 536 -16.35 -12.59 -35.90
CA LEU A 536 -15.18 -12.14 -36.67
C LEU A 536 -15.42 -10.78 -37.33
N ASN A 537 -16.58 -10.60 -37.95
CA ASN A 537 -16.98 -9.31 -38.54
C ASN A 537 -17.09 -8.20 -37.48
N GLN A 538 -17.55 -8.53 -36.28
CA GLN A 538 -17.59 -7.58 -35.17
C GLN A 538 -16.18 -7.17 -34.74
N ILE A 539 -15.25 -8.12 -34.64
CA ILE A 539 -13.86 -7.83 -34.23
C ILE A 539 -13.23 -6.80 -35.16
N ILE A 540 -13.25 -7.05 -36.48
CA ILE A 540 -12.60 -6.17 -37.46
C ILE A 540 -13.26 -4.78 -37.54
N LYS A 541 -14.55 -4.66 -37.21
CA LYS A 541 -15.31 -3.40 -37.20
C LYS A 541 -15.28 -2.68 -35.85
N THR A 542 -14.65 -3.24 -34.83
CA THR A 542 -14.59 -2.60 -33.51
C THR A 542 -13.61 -1.45 -33.54
N GLU A 543 -14.10 -0.24 -33.24
CA GLU A 543 -13.27 0.95 -33.03
C GLU A 543 -12.57 0.88 -31.66
N VAL A 544 -11.28 1.21 -31.67
CA VAL A 544 -10.42 1.35 -30.50
C VAL A 544 -9.61 2.63 -30.56
N ILE A 545 -9.01 3.01 -29.45
CA ILE A 545 -8.13 4.18 -29.37
C ILE A 545 -6.69 3.69 -29.52
N ASN A 546 -5.98 4.21 -30.52
CA ASN A 546 -4.55 4.11 -30.61
C ASN A 546 -3.93 5.28 -29.83
N TYR A 547 -3.47 4.98 -28.62
CA TYR A 547 -2.89 5.99 -27.75
C TYR A 547 -1.52 6.49 -28.21
N GLU A 548 -0.82 5.77 -29.09
CA GLU A 548 0.44 6.24 -29.68
C GLU A 548 0.18 7.39 -30.66
N LEU A 549 -0.84 7.23 -31.50
CA LEU A 549 -1.22 8.22 -32.52
C LEU A 549 -2.25 9.23 -32.03
N ASP A 550 -2.84 9.02 -30.85
CA ASP A 550 -3.99 9.75 -30.30
C ASP A 550 -5.19 9.79 -31.27
N THR A 551 -5.43 8.67 -31.96
CA THR A 551 -6.49 8.53 -32.96
C THR A 551 -7.41 7.34 -32.66
N LYS A 552 -8.66 7.43 -33.12
CA LYS A 552 -9.55 6.28 -33.21
C LYS A 552 -9.24 5.51 -34.48
N MET A 553 -9.18 4.19 -34.38
CA MET A 553 -8.99 3.33 -35.53
C MET A 553 -9.72 1.99 -35.33
N LEU A 554 -10.01 1.31 -36.43
CA LEU A 554 -10.55 -0.04 -36.38
C LEU A 554 -9.48 -1.02 -35.89
N ILE A 555 -9.90 -2.10 -35.23
CA ILE A 555 -8.97 -3.18 -34.84
C ILE A 555 -8.21 -3.73 -36.04
N LYS A 556 -8.83 -3.81 -37.21
CA LYS A 556 -8.14 -4.22 -38.44
C LYS A 556 -6.96 -3.30 -38.77
N GLU A 557 -7.19 -1.99 -38.73
CA GLU A 557 -6.15 -0.99 -39.00
C GLU A 557 -5.07 -1.02 -37.91
N PHE A 558 -5.46 -1.24 -36.65
CA PHE A 558 -4.50 -1.45 -35.56
C PHE A 558 -3.63 -2.68 -35.81
N MET A 559 -4.20 -3.79 -36.27
CA MET A 559 -3.42 -5.00 -36.62
C MET A 559 -2.46 -4.74 -37.78
N GLU A 560 -2.89 -3.98 -38.80
CA GLU A 560 -2.04 -3.60 -39.94
C GLU A 560 -0.84 -2.74 -39.49
N GLU A 561 -1.10 -1.72 -38.67
CA GLU A 561 -0.09 -0.80 -38.13
C GLU A 561 1.02 -1.53 -37.37
N TYR A 562 0.67 -2.54 -36.57
CA TYR A 562 1.64 -3.30 -35.77
C TYR A 562 2.05 -4.64 -36.40
N HIS A 563 1.88 -4.79 -37.72
CA HIS A 563 2.32 -5.95 -38.50
C HIS A 563 1.82 -7.30 -37.95
N TYR A 564 0.51 -7.34 -37.68
CA TYR A 564 -0.23 -8.52 -37.22
C TYR A 564 -1.11 -9.16 -38.30
N THR A 565 -1.09 -8.63 -39.53
CA THR A 565 -1.91 -9.10 -40.65
C THR A 565 -1.40 -10.37 -41.33
#